data_AF-A0AAE0CK14-F1
#
_entry.id   AF-A0AAE0CK14-F1
#
_cell.length_a   1.000
_cell.length_b   1.000
_cell.length_c   1.000
_cell.angle_alpha   90.00
_cell.angle_beta   90.00
_cell.angle_gamma   90.00
#
_symmetry.space_group_name_H-M   'P 1'
#
loop_
_entity.id
_entity.type
_entity.pdbx_description
1 polymer ?
#
loop_
_entity_poly.entity_id
_entity_poly.type
_entity_poly.pdbx_seq_one_letter_code
_entity_poly.pdbx_strand_id
1 'polypeptide(L)'
;MEGWSNCYVRGSKGFRLCAKAKAVKSKLKSWVRSSKLKVVQPYVLEEQLRNIDRHVVSSGWTNTLKQDRVKLVEELWKNLSREEQTWRQKSRINWLRDGDKNTKFFHSVASGRRRHNLIEGVSFNGVSV
;
A
#
# COMPACT_ATOMS: atom_id res chain seq x y z
N MET A 1 16.64 -17.36 9.15
CA MET A 1 15.42 -17.66 8.35
C MET A 1 15.28 -19.18 8.14
N GLU A 2 14.63 -19.87 9.07
CA GLU A 2 14.52 -21.34 9.08
C GLU A 2 13.65 -21.94 7.95
N GLY A 3 13.03 -21.14 7.10
CA GLY A 3 12.20 -21.64 5.99
C GLY A 3 12.99 -22.12 4.78
N TRP A 4 14.15 -21.51 4.53
CA TRP A 4 14.96 -21.76 3.34
C TRP A 4 15.99 -22.90 3.52
N SER A 5 16.52 -23.00 4.74
CA SER A 5 17.59 -23.94 5.10
C SER A 5 17.05 -25.32 5.54
N ASN A 6 15.86 -25.40 6.15
CA ASN A 6 15.30 -26.67 6.67
C ASN A 6 14.41 -27.47 5.70
N CYS A 7 14.34 -27.09 4.42
CA CYS A 7 13.62 -27.87 3.41
C CYS A 7 14.60 -28.59 2.49
N TYR A 8 14.88 -29.86 2.78
CA TYR A 8 15.50 -30.75 1.82
C TYR A 8 14.45 -31.15 0.78
N VAL A 9 14.69 -30.80 -0.48
CA VAL A 9 13.78 -31.10 -1.59
C VAL A 9 14.59 -31.79 -2.68
N ARG A 10 14.16 -32.99 -3.08
CA ARG A 10 14.74 -33.75 -4.19
C ARG A 10 14.07 -33.36 -5.52
N GLY A 11 14.77 -33.50 -6.63
CA GLY A 11 14.26 -33.17 -7.98
C GLY A 11 15.14 -32.17 -8.73
N SER A 12 14.67 -31.67 -9.87
CA SER A 12 15.41 -30.73 -10.71
C SER A 12 15.72 -29.41 -9.98
N LYS A 13 16.76 -28.67 -10.42
CA LYS A 13 17.14 -27.39 -9.80
C LYS A 13 15.95 -26.41 -9.72
N GLY A 14 15.16 -26.32 -10.79
CA GLY A 14 13.95 -25.47 -10.83
C GLY A 14 12.85 -25.93 -9.87
N PHE A 15 12.63 -27.24 -9.75
CA PHE A 15 11.65 -27.78 -8.80
C PHE A 15 12.04 -27.47 -7.35
N ARG A 16 13.32 -27.67 -7.00
CA ARG A 16 13.83 -27.35 -5.67
C ARG A 16 13.64 -25.88 -5.32
N LEU A 17 13.96 -24.98 -6.25
CA LEU A 17 13.75 -23.54 -6.06
C LEU A 17 12.28 -23.21 -5.78
N CYS A 18 11.37 -23.72 -6.61
CA CYS A 18 9.92 -23.50 -6.43
C CYS A 18 9.42 -24.04 -5.10
N ALA A 19 9.86 -25.25 -4.70
CA ALA A 19 9.45 -25.86 -3.44
C ALA A 19 9.95 -25.07 -2.23
N LYS A 20 11.22 -24.64 -2.25
CA LYS A 20 11.78 -23.78 -1.19
C LYS A 20 11.05 -22.43 -1.11
N ALA A 21 10.76 -21.80 -2.25
CA ALA A 21 10.00 -20.56 -2.30
C ALA A 21 8.59 -20.71 -1.73
N LYS A 22 7.90 -21.84 -2.02
CA LYS A 22 6.60 -22.17 -1.42
C LYS A 22 6.68 -22.34 0.09
N ALA A 23 7.71 -23.03 0.59
CA ALA A 23 7.93 -23.23 2.03
C ALA A 23 8.14 -21.89 2.76
N VAL A 24 8.98 -21.02 2.21
CA VAL A 24 9.20 -19.66 2.75
C VAL A 24 7.90 -18.85 2.69
N LYS A 25 7.18 -18.86 1.57
CA LYS A 25 5.87 -18.18 1.43
C LYS A 25 4.88 -18.64 2.50
N SER A 26 4.83 -19.94 2.79
CA SER A 26 3.93 -20.49 3.81
C SER A 26 4.29 -19.98 5.21
N LYS A 27 5.56 -20.08 5.61
CA LYS A 27 6.03 -19.57 6.90
C LYS A 27 5.80 -18.05 7.03
N LEU A 28 6.05 -17.30 5.96
CA LEU A 28 5.80 -15.86 5.94
C LEU A 28 4.31 -15.54 6.11
N LYS A 29 3.41 -16.27 5.43
CA LYS A 29 1.97 -16.10 5.62
C LYS A 29 1.53 -16.38 7.06
N SER A 30 2.05 -17.45 7.68
CA SER A 30 1.74 -17.75 9.09
C SER A 30 2.26 -16.65 10.02
N TRP A 31 3.48 -16.17 9.81
CA TRP A 31 4.04 -15.05 10.57
C TRP A 31 3.24 -13.74 10.41
N VAL A 32 2.79 -13.42 9.19
CA VAL A 32 1.92 -12.26 8.96
C VAL A 32 0.58 -12.39 9.70
N ARG A 33 -0.01 -13.59 9.75
CA ARG A 33 -1.25 -13.82 10.49
C ARG A 33 -1.07 -13.75 12.02
N SER A 34 0.08 -14.22 12.53
CA SER A 34 0.37 -14.26 13.97
C SER A 34 0.96 -12.95 14.50
N SER A 35 1.53 -12.11 13.63
CA SER A 35 2.05 -10.80 14.01
C SER A 35 0.90 -9.81 14.25
N LYS A 36 1.14 -8.80 15.10
CA LYS A 36 0.23 -7.65 15.33
C LYS A 36 0.03 -6.77 14.09
N LEU A 37 0.46 -7.21 12.91
CA LEU A 37 0.23 -6.56 11.62
C LEU A 37 -1.18 -6.85 11.08
N LYS A 38 -2.16 -7.02 11.97
CA LYS A 38 -3.56 -6.98 11.55
C LYS A 38 -3.79 -5.58 11.00
N VAL A 39 -3.95 -5.50 9.68
CA VAL A 39 -4.45 -4.30 9.04
C VAL A 39 -5.88 -4.16 9.53
N VAL A 40 -6.08 -3.26 10.48
CA VAL A 40 -7.43 -2.86 10.86
C VAL A 40 -7.92 -1.98 9.74
N GLN A 41 -9.07 -2.34 9.17
CA GLN A 41 -9.63 -1.54 8.09
C GLN A 41 -10.01 -0.16 8.66
N PRO A 42 -9.64 0.96 8.01
CA PRO A 42 -9.89 2.31 8.52
C PRO A 42 -11.34 2.54 8.96
N TYR A 43 -12.31 1.97 8.21
CA TYR A 43 -13.74 2.08 8.53
C TYR A 43 -14.12 1.57 9.92
N VAL A 44 -13.41 0.55 10.44
CA VAL A 44 -13.69 -0.02 11.78
C VAL A 44 -13.33 0.98 12.87
N LEU A 45 -12.19 1.66 12.73
CA LEU A 45 -11.72 2.68 13.67
C LEU A 45 -12.57 3.95 13.55
N GLU A 46 -12.99 4.32 12.34
CA GLU A 46 -13.93 5.41 12.11
C GLU A 46 -15.28 5.16 12.78
N GLU A 47 -15.82 3.94 12.69
CA GLU A 47 -17.08 3.61 13.35
C GLU A 47 -16.95 3.62 14.88
N GLN A 48 -15.82 3.17 15.42
CA GLN A 48 -15.53 3.29 16.85
C GLN A 48 -15.46 4.75 17.32
N LEU A 49 -14.83 5.63 16.53
CA LEU A 49 -14.83 7.07 16.80
C LEU A 49 -16.25 7.65 16.76
N ARG A 50 -17.06 7.30 15.76
CA ARG A 50 -18.47 7.71 15.66
C ARG A 50 -19.29 7.25 16.86
N ASN A 51 -19.00 6.07 17.40
CA ASN A 51 -19.68 5.56 18.59
C ASN A 51 -19.31 6.35 19.85
N ILE A 52 -18.04 6.74 20.00
CA ILE A 52 -17.61 7.63 21.09
C ILE A 52 -18.29 8.99 20.94
N ASP A 53 -18.27 9.58 19.75
CA ASP A 53 -18.87 10.89 19.51
C ASP A 53 -20.40 10.86 19.78
N ARG A 54 -21.11 9.78 19.42
CA ARG A 54 -22.52 9.56 19.79
C ARG A 54 -22.73 9.41 21.30
N HIS A 55 -21.87 8.65 21.98
CA HIS A 55 -21.98 8.41 23.42
C HIS A 55 -21.78 9.69 24.24
N VAL A 56 -20.89 10.57 23.78
CA VAL A 56 -20.63 11.87 24.40
C VAL A 56 -21.83 12.80 24.33
N VAL A 57 -22.61 12.76 23.25
CA VAL A 57 -23.83 13.57 23.11
C VAL A 57 -24.86 13.23 24.19
N SER A 58 -24.97 11.95 24.54
CA SER A 58 -25.89 11.46 25.58
C SER A 58 -25.37 11.70 27.01
N SER A 59 -24.07 11.42 27.23
CA SER A 59 -23.53 11.15 28.57
C SER A 59 -22.44 12.13 29.00
N GLY A 60 -22.08 13.07 28.11
CA GLY A 60 -20.95 13.97 28.28
C GLY A 60 -19.59 13.28 28.13
N TRP A 61 -18.53 14.07 28.29
CA TRP A 61 -17.16 13.58 28.22
C TRP A 61 -16.69 13.03 29.57
N THR A 62 -16.13 11.82 29.55
CA THR A 62 -15.32 11.28 30.65
C THR A 62 -13.84 11.29 30.27
N ASN A 63 -12.96 11.26 31.27
CA ASN A 63 -11.51 11.23 31.02
C ASN A 63 -11.08 9.95 30.27
N THR A 64 -11.75 8.83 30.54
CA THR A 64 -11.54 7.56 29.83
C THR A 64 -11.92 7.66 28.35
N LEU A 65 -13.10 8.21 28.03
CA LEU A 65 -13.52 8.41 26.63
C LEU A 65 -12.58 9.34 25.86
N LYS A 66 -12.05 10.39 26.52
CA LYS A 66 -11.04 11.26 25.92
C LYS A 66 -9.77 10.49 25.57
N GLN A 67 -9.26 9.67 26.49
CA GLN A 67 -8.06 8.86 26.27
C GLN A 67 -8.26 7.81 25.17
N ASP A 68 -9.41 7.14 25.15
CA ASP A 68 -9.72 6.12 24.15
C ASP A 68 -9.86 6.74 22.76
N ARG A 69 -10.49 7.92 22.65
CA ARG A 69 -10.58 8.67 21.40
C ARG A 69 -9.20 9.05 20.87
N VAL A 70 -8.29 9.53 21.71
CA VAL A 70 -6.91 9.87 21.30
C VAL A 70 -6.19 8.63 20.77
N LYS A 71 -6.26 7.49 21.47
CA LYS A 71 -5.65 6.23 21.01
C LYS A 71 -6.20 5.77 19.66
N LEU A 72 -7.52 5.84 19.48
CA LEU A 72 -8.17 5.46 18.21
C LEU A 72 -7.75 6.36 17.06
N VAL A 73 -7.67 7.68 17.29
CA VAL A 73 -7.19 8.64 16.28
C VAL A 73 -5.73 8.32 15.90
N GLU A 74 -4.85 8.10 16.88
CA GLU A 74 -3.46 7.71 16.60
C GLU A 74 -3.36 6.40 15.81
N GLU A 75 -4.18 5.41 16.15
CA GLU A 75 -4.21 4.14 15.43
C GLU A 75 -4.73 4.30 14.00
N LEU A 76 -5.74 5.13 13.79
CA LEU A 76 -6.27 5.46 12.47
C LEU A 76 -5.18 6.12 11.60
N TRP A 77 -4.48 7.13 12.12
CA TRP A 77 -3.37 7.77 11.42
C TRP A 77 -2.27 6.77 11.04
N LYS A 78 -1.87 5.89 11.97
CA LYS A 78 -0.87 4.85 11.70
C LYS A 78 -1.32 3.90 10.59
N ASN A 79 -2.60 3.52 10.53
CA ASN A 79 -3.13 2.67 9.47
C ASN A 79 -3.15 3.41 8.12
N LEU A 80 -3.65 4.64 8.08
CA LEU A 80 -3.67 5.46 6.86
C LEU A 80 -2.27 5.69 6.29
N SER A 81 -1.28 6.01 7.14
CA SER A 81 0.11 6.19 6.68
C SER A 81 0.71 4.90 6.09
N ARG A 82 0.40 3.73 6.67
CA ARG A 82 0.84 2.43 6.11
C ARG A 82 0.17 2.13 4.78
N GLU A 83 -1.10 2.46 4.67
CA GLU A 83 -1.86 2.31 3.43
C GLU A 83 -1.29 3.22 2.34
N GLU A 84 -1.05 4.50 2.64
CA GLU A 84 -0.41 5.45 1.72
C GLU A 84 0.97 4.94 1.25
N GLN A 85 1.81 4.46 2.17
CA GLN A 85 3.11 3.87 1.81
C GLN A 85 2.94 2.65 0.90
N THR A 86 1.96 1.80 1.19
CA THR A 86 1.62 0.63 0.37
C THR A 86 1.18 1.05 -1.03
N TRP A 87 0.34 2.07 -1.16
CA TRP A 87 -0.10 2.62 -2.45
C TRP A 87 1.06 3.25 -3.22
N ARG A 88 1.95 3.99 -2.54
CA ARG A 88 3.18 4.55 -3.14
C ARG A 88 4.12 3.47 -3.64
N GLN A 89 4.27 2.36 -2.90
CA GLN A 89 5.04 1.21 -3.35
C GLN A 89 4.35 0.51 -4.53
N LYS A 90 3.04 0.26 -4.45
CA LYS A 90 2.26 -0.40 -5.50
C LYS A 90 2.21 0.39 -6.81
N SER A 91 2.11 1.73 -6.77
CA SER A 91 2.14 2.57 -7.97
C SER A 91 3.50 2.48 -8.68
N ARG A 92 4.59 2.48 -7.90
CA ARG A 92 5.94 2.24 -8.42
C ARG A 92 6.13 0.79 -8.89
N ILE A 93 5.50 -0.19 -8.24
CA ILE A 93 5.47 -1.58 -8.69
C ILE A 93 4.67 -1.72 -9.99
N ASN A 94 3.56 -1.03 -10.20
CA ASN A 94 2.84 -1.09 -11.46
C ASN A 94 3.73 -0.56 -12.60
N TRP A 95 4.40 0.57 -12.38
CA TRP A 95 5.40 1.07 -13.32
C TRP A 95 6.56 0.08 -13.55
N LEU A 96 7.11 -0.55 -12.51
CA LEU A 96 8.19 -1.54 -12.62
C LEU A 96 7.73 -2.89 -13.22
N ARG A 97 6.51 -3.33 -12.95
CA ARG A 97 5.90 -4.60 -13.42
C ARG A 97 5.54 -4.51 -14.89
N ASP A 98 4.94 -3.38 -15.26
CA ASP A 98 4.48 -3.13 -16.62
C ASP A 98 5.66 -2.60 -17.47
N GLY A 99 6.65 -1.96 -16.85
CA GLY A 99 7.96 -1.66 -17.43
C GLY A 99 7.86 -0.89 -18.75
N ASP A 100 8.74 -1.24 -19.69
CA ASP A 100 8.74 -0.77 -21.09
C ASP A 100 7.92 -1.69 -22.01
N LYS A 101 7.04 -2.53 -21.43
CA LYS A 101 6.17 -3.38 -22.24
C LYS A 101 5.19 -2.47 -22.97
N ASN A 102 5.00 -2.74 -24.27
CA ASN A 102 4.04 -2.08 -25.17
C ASN A 102 2.57 -2.31 -24.74
N THR A 103 2.22 -1.86 -23.54
CA THR A 103 0.88 -1.96 -22.95
C THR A 103 0.12 -0.67 -23.24
N LYS A 104 -1.22 -0.74 -23.25
CA LYS A 104 -2.07 0.44 -23.42
C LYS A 104 -1.79 1.52 -22.36
N PHE A 105 -1.40 1.12 -21.15
CA PHE A 105 -1.00 2.05 -20.07
C PHE A 105 0.29 2.80 -20.43
N PHE A 106 1.32 2.10 -20.91
CA PHE A 106 2.57 2.71 -21.37
C PHE A 106 2.32 3.76 -22.46
N HIS A 107 1.57 3.40 -23.51
CA HIS A 107 1.23 4.33 -24.58
C HIS A 107 0.41 5.52 -24.08
N SER A 108 -0.56 5.30 -23.18
CA SER A 108 -1.36 6.39 -22.61
C SER A 108 -0.51 7.39 -21.82
N VAL A 109 0.41 6.90 -20.99
CA VAL A 109 1.34 7.75 -20.22
C VAL A 109 2.35 8.45 -21.14
N ALA A 110 2.91 7.75 -22.13
CA ALA A 110 3.85 8.32 -23.10
C ALA A 110 3.20 9.40 -23.97
N SER A 111 1.99 9.15 -24.48
CA SER A 111 1.20 10.14 -25.22
C SER A 111 0.80 11.33 -24.34
N GLY A 112 0.49 11.10 -23.06
CA GLY A 112 0.26 12.17 -22.09
C GLY A 112 1.47 13.07 -21.92
N ARG A 113 2.66 12.49 -21.69
CA ARG A 113 3.93 13.24 -21.58
C ARG A 113 4.29 13.96 -22.88
N ARG A 114 4.08 13.31 -24.03
CA ARG A 114 4.33 13.93 -25.35
C ARG A 114 3.46 15.18 -25.56
N ARG A 115 2.18 15.14 -25.19
CA ARG A 115 1.31 16.32 -25.25
C ARG A 115 1.72 17.41 -24.26
N HIS A 116 2.02 17.02 -23.01
CA HIS A 116 2.44 17.97 -21.99
C HIS A 116 3.75 18.68 -22.34
N ASN A 117 4.69 17.97 -22.96
CA ASN A 117 5.99 18.50 -23.33
C ASN A 117 6.02 19.04 -24.77
N LEU A 118 4.87 19.09 -25.46
CA LEU A 118 4.78 19.70 -26.78
C LEU A 118 4.86 21.20 -26.59
N ILE A 119 5.97 21.79 -27.04
CA ILE A 119 6.08 23.23 -27.22
C ILE A 119 5.47 23.52 -28.59
N GLU A 120 4.27 24.12 -28.60
CA GLU A 120 3.51 24.39 -29.83
C GLU A 120 4.12 25.50 -30.69
N GLY A 121 4.94 26.36 -30.07
CA GLY A 121 5.68 27.42 -30.73
C GLY A 121 6.43 28.24 -29.68
N VAL A 122 7.45 28.97 -30.12
CA VAL A 122 8.18 29.90 -29.24
C VAL A 122 7.95 31.30 -29.78
N SER A 123 7.32 32.16 -28.98
CA SER A 123 7.14 33.57 -29.34
C SER A 123 8.31 34.40 -28.85
N PHE A 124 8.98 35.10 -29.76
CA PHE A 124 9.98 36.10 -29.43
C PHE A 124 9.50 37.47 -29.92
N ASN A 125 9.33 38.42 -28.99
CA ASN A 125 8.88 39.80 -29.28
C ASN A 125 7.59 39.88 -30.12
N GLY A 126 6.60 39.05 -29.83
CA GLY A 126 5.30 39.07 -30.52
C GLY A 126 5.28 38.36 -31.87
N VAL A 127 6.40 37.81 -32.32
CA VAL A 127 6.47 36.94 -33.51
C VAL A 127 6.53 35.48 -33.04
N SER A 128 5.55 34.68 -33.48
CA SER A 128 5.51 33.24 -33.21
C SER A 128 6.25 32.50 -34.33
N VAL A 129 7.21 31.64 -33.97
CA VAL A 129 7.88 30.69 -34.88
C VAL A 129 7.50 29.28 -34.48
#